data_AF-A0A2D6PJG0-F1
#
_entry.id   AF-A0A2D6PJG0-F1
#
_cell.length_a   1.000
_cell.length_b   1.000
_cell.length_c   1.000
_cell.angle_alpha   90.00
_cell.angle_beta   90.00
_cell.angle_gamma   90.00
#
_symmetry.space_group_name_H-M   'P 1'
#
loop_
_entity.id
_entity.type
_entity.pdbx_description
1 polymer ?
#
loop_
_entity_poly.entity_id
_entity_poly.type
_entity_poly.pdbx_seq_one_letter_code
_entity_poly.pdbx_strand_id
1 'polypeptide(L)'
;MKTIRLTFILLTLLLISGQSCVINSDYLQPTSPSEDIITRNEIYTIRFFIKNPTQNTFIGKVEYQFDEKCLSTFPKSEEVTITPQESKKAMAKEFRTNSVNKECSQKPQRVTVVIRDRGGDIKDSFDILLSIA
;
A
#
# COMPACT_ATOMS: atom_id res chain seq x y z
N MET A 1 54.37 -26.55 40.46
CA MET A 1 54.23 -25.43 39.50
C MET A 1 52.93 -25.67 38.73
N LYS A 2 51.81 -25.00 39.06
CA LYS A 2 51.18 -23.90 38.27
C LYS A 2 51.36 -24.14 36.76
N THR A 3 50.31 -24.40 35.99
CA THR A 3 49.30 -23.39 35.62
C THR A 3 47.93 -23.97 35.24
N ILE A 4 46.89 -23.40 35.83
CA ILE A 4 45.53 -23.31 35.30
C ILE A 4 45.52 -22.22 34.21
N ARG A 5 44.98 -22.51 33.01
CA ARG A 5 44.35 -21.51 32.11
C ARG A 5 43.27 -22.23 31.31
N LEU A 6 42.00 -22.04 31.68
CA LEU A 6 41.07 -21.11 31.01
C LEU A 6 40.84 -21.45 29.53
N THR A 7 39.96 -22.41 29.31
CA THR A 7 39.17 -22.53 28.06
C THR A 7 37.71 -22.75 28.43
N PHE A 8 37.20 -21.84 29.26
CA PHE A 8 35.79 -21.51 29.28
C PHE A 8 35.58 -20.35 28.31
N ILE A 9 34.46 -20.36 27.58
CA ILE A 9 34.01 -19.35 26.61
C ILE A 9 34.53 -19.58 25.18
N LEU A 10 33.97 -20.57 24.48
CA LEU A 10 33.76 -20.45 23.04
C LEU A 10 32.59 -21.34 22.55
N LEU A 11 31.45 -21.32 23.25
CA LEU A 11 30.27 -22.07 22.79
C LEU A 11 28.94 -21.31 22.98
N THR A 12 28.98 -19.98 22.91
CA THR A 12 27.79 -19.10 23.01
C THR A 12 27.78 -18.01 21.94
N LEU A 13 28.21 -18.35 20.72
CA LEU A 13 28.22 -17.41 19.57
C LEU A 13 27.58 -18.00 18.30
N LEU A 14 26.66 -18.96 18.48
CA LEU A 14 25.90 -19.60 17.39
C LEU A 14 24.38 -19.42 17.56
N LEU A 15 23.95 -18.33 18.20
CA LEU A 15 22.54 -17.96 18.37
C LEU A 15 22.20 -16.60 17.74
N ILE A 16 23.02 -16.10 16.80
CA ILE A 16 22.77 -14.82 16.13
C ILE A 16 22.93 -15.02 14.62
N SER A 17 21.85 -15.44 13.95
CA SER A 17 21.50 -15.00 12.58
C SER A 17 20.35 -15.85 12.05
N GLY A 18 19.17 -15.68 12.64
CA GLY A 18 17.95 -16.31 12.17
C GLY A 18 16.70 -15.55 12.60
N GLN A 19 16.83 -14.27 12.98
CA GLN A 19 15.69 -13.39 12.83
C GLN A 19 15.51 -13.21 11.34
N SER A 20 14.67 -14.06 10.75
CA SER A 20 13.93 -13.74 9.55
C SER A 20 13.27 -12.41 9.85
N CYS A 21 13.96 -11.32 9.51
CA CYS A 21 13.38 -10.00 9.53
C CYS A 21 12.23 -10.13 8.55
N VAL A 22 11.02 -10.31 9.07
CA VAL A 22 9.81 -10.10 8.29
C VAL A 22 9.86 -8.60 8.03
N ILE A 23 10.56 -8.23 6.96
CA ILE A 23 10.49 -6.89 6.41
C ILE A 23 9.03 -6.80 6.01
N ASN A 24 8.21 -6.15 6.86
CA ASN A 24 6.91 -5.65 6.45
C ASN A 24 7.20 -4.75 5.25
N SER A 25 7.03 -5.37 4.10
CA SER A 25 7.44 -4.83 2.82
C SER A 25 6.22 -4.07 2.33
N ASP A 26 5.91 -2.95 2.98
CA ASP A 26 4.76 -2.14 2.59
C ASP A 26 4.99 -1.66 1.16
N TYR A 27 4.20 -2.18 0.21
CA TYR A 27 4.25 -1.79 -1.19
C TYR A 27 3.43 -0.52 -1.43
N LEU A 28 2.56 -0.14 -0.49
CA LEU A 28 1.77 1.08 -0.53
C LEU A 28 2.16 2.04 0.59
N GLN A 29 2.10 3.34 0.29
CA GLN A 29 2.19 4.38 1.30
C GLN A 29 1.18 5.48 0.97
N PRO A 30 0.14 5.68 1.79
CA PRO A 30 -0.80 6.78 1.58
C PRO A 30 -0.08 8.14 1.69
N THR A 31 -0.45 9.09 0.83
CA THR A 31 0.00 10.50 0.93
C THR A 31 -1.15 11.45 1.20
N SER A 32 -2.36 11.04 0.84
CA SER A 32 -3.61 11.60 1.38
C SER A 32 -3.91 10.94 2.73
N PRO A 33 -4.64 11.61 3.65
CA PRO A 33 -5.03 10.96 4.89
C PRO A 33 -5.78 9.65 4.61
N SER A 34 -5.51 8.63 5.41
CA SER A 34 -6.31 7.38 5.44
C SER A 34 -7.71 7.62 6.03
N GLU A 35 -7.96 8.85 6.50
CA GLU A 35 -9.20 9.33 7.09
C GLU A 35 -10.13 9.97 6.04
N ASP A 36 -11.32 10.36 6.46
CA ASP A 36 -12.36 10.91 5.60
C ASP A 36 -11.88 12.11 4.76
N ILE A 37 -11.93 11.97 3.43
CA ILE A 37 -11.75 13.10 2.51
C ILE A 37 -13.12 13.75 2.29
N ILE A 38 -13.30 14.95 2.82
CA ILE A 38 -14.48 15.80 2.58
C ILE A 38 -14.15 16.81 1.49
N THR A 39 -14.84 16.77 0.35
CA THR A 39 -14.75 17.83 -0.67
C THR A 39 -16.14 18.32 -1.06
N ARG A 40 -16.22 19.61 -1.37
CA ARG A 40 -17.44 20.26 -1.91
C ARG A 40 -17.65 19.98 -3.40
N ASN A 41 -16.66 19.37 -4.04
CA ASN A 41 -16.69 19.08 -5.47
C ASN A 41 -17.11 17.62 -5.70
N GLU A 42 -17.77 17.37 -6.83
CA GLU A 42 -18.10 16.02 -7.30
C GLU A 42 -16.86 15.18 -7.70
N ILE A 43 -15.64 15.69 -7.50
CA ILE A 43 -14.38 15.04 -7.90
C ILE A 43 -13.43 14.97 -6.70
N TYR A 44 -12.90 13.77 -6.46
CA TYR A 44 -12.04 13.39 -5.34
C TYR A 44 -10.74 12.82 -5.90
N THR A 45 -9.58 13.33 -5.48
CA THR A 45 -8.29 12.79 -5.90
C THR A 45 -7.61 12.10 -4.74
N ILE A 46 -7.43 10.79 -4.84
CA ILE A 46 -6.63 10.00 -3.91
C ILE A 46 -5.17 10.03 -4.38
N ARG A 47 -4.24 10.31 -3.46
CA ARG A 47 -2.79 10.27 -3.73
C ARG A 47 -2.09 9.28 -2.80
N PHE A 48 -1.14 8.53 -3.36
CA PHE A 48 -0.31 7.58 -2.62
C PHE A 48 1.00 7.32 -3.36
N PHE A 49 1.95 6.68 -2.70
CA PHE A 49 3.15 6.12 -3.31
C PHE A 49 3.01 4.60 -3.38
N ILE A 50 3.53 4.03 -4.46
CA ILE A 50 3.84 2.60 -4.54
C ILE A 50 5.33 2.46 -4.33
N LYS A 51 5.74 1.61 -3.40
CA LYS A 51 7.14 1.32 -3.08
C LYS A 51 7.57 0.02 -3.76
N ASN A 52 8.86 -0.08 -4.04
CA ASN A 52 9.48 -1.36 -4.34
C ASN A 52 10.46 -1.71 -3.20
N PRO A 53 10.06 -2.55 -2.24
CA PRO A 53 10.92 -2.95 -1.13
C PRO A 53 11.98 -3.99 -1.54
N THR A 54 11.99 -4.44 -2.80
CA THR A 54 12.87 -5.49 -3.30
C THR A 54 14.02 -4.93 -4.14
N GLN A 55 15.08 -5.74 -4.33
CA GLN A 55 16.21 -5.42 -5.21
C GLN A 55 15.91 -5.69 -6.70
N ASN A 56 14.74 -6.22 -7.03
CA ASN A 56 14.32 -6.56 -8.39
C ASN A 56 13.28 -5.56 -8.88
N THR A 57 13.13 -5.39 -10.19
CA THR A 57 12.02 -4.60 -10.75
C THR A 57 10.68 -5.24 -10.39
N PHE A 58 9.82 -4.48 -9.72
CA PHE A 58 8.44 -4.86 -9.48
C PHE A 58 7.60 -4.50 -10.70
N ILE A 59 6.79 -5.45 -11.18
CA ILE A 59 5.77 -5.19 -12.20
C ILE A 59 4.44 -5.76 -11.72
N GLY A 60 3.42 -4.93 -11.67
CA GLY A 60 2.13 -5.31 -11.13
C GLY A 60 1.02 -4.40 -11.59
N LYS A 61 -0.09 -4.45 -10.87
CA LYS A 61 -1.31 -3.73 -11.19
C LYS A 61 -1.89 -3.10 -9.94
N VAL A 62 -2.31 -1.85 -10.07
CA VAL A 62 -3.10 -1.13 -9.06
C VAL A 62 -4.56 -1.28 -9.43
N GLU A 63 -5.38 -1.70 -8.47
CA GLU A 63 -6.83 -1.84 -8.64
C GLU A 63 -7.58 -1.02 -7.59
N TYR A 64 -8.73 -0.48 -7.99
CA TYR A 64 -9.57 0.32 -7.12
C TYR A 64 -10.93 -0.37 -6.96
N GLN A 65 -11.34 -0.63 -5.72
CA GLN A 65 -12.63 -1.23 -5.38
C GLN A 65 -13.49 -0.22 -4.62
N PHE A 66 -14.73 -0.02 -5.07
CA PHE A 66 -15.65 0.98 -4.53
C PHE A 66 -17.10 0.67 -4.97
N ASP A 67 -18.09 1.34 -4.36
CA ASP A 67 -19.49 1.26 -4.81
C ASP A 67 -19.69 2.05 -6.10
N GLU A 68 -19.81 1.34 -7.22
CA GLU A 68 -19.99 1.93 -8.56
C GLU A 68 -21.31 2.68 -8.72
N LYS A 69 -22.28 2.48 -7.82
CA LYS A 69 -23.50 3.29 -7.81
C LYS A 69 -23.23 4.71 -7.31
N CYS A 70 -22.18 4.89 -6.52
CA CYS A 70 -21.85 6.16 -5.87
C CYS A 70 -20.64 6.86 -6.48
N LEU A 71 -19.64 6.09 -6.89
CA LEU A 71 -18.40 6.62 -7.46
C LEU A 71 -18.14 6.03 -8.85
N SER A 72 -17.42 6.78 -9.67
CA SER A 72 -16.89 6.32 -10.94
C SER A 72 -15.43 6.76 -11.11
N THR A 73 -14.65 5.93 -11.78
CA THR A 73 -13.28 6.27 -12.18
C THR A 73 -12.90 5.54 -13.45
N PHE A 74 -11.98 6.11 -14.21
CA PHE A 74 -11.41 5.49 -15.41
C PHE A 74 -9.90 5.78 -15.51
N PRO A 75 -9.07 4.79 -15.87
CA PRO A 75 -9.36 3.35 -15.87
C PRO A 75 -9.55 2.79 -14.45
N LYS A 76 -10.25 1.67 -14.24
CA LYS A 76 -10.42 1.06 -12.89
C LYS A 76 -9.15 0.36 -12.36
N SER A 77 -8.13 0.27 -13.19
CA SER A 77 -6.86 -0.33 -12.83
C SER A 77 -5.75 0.14 -13.74
N GLU A 78 -4.52 0.17 -13.24
CA GLU A 78 -3.36 0.71 -13.94
C GLU A 78 -2.17 -0.24 -13.76
N GLU A 79 -1.46 -0.57 -14.84
CA GLU A 79 -0.20 -1.31 -14.74
C GLU A 79 0.88 -0.40 -14.17
N VAL A 80 1.69 -0.95 -13.27
CA VAL A 80 2.81 -0.25 -12.67
C VAL A 80 4.09 -1.07 -12.81
N THR A 81 5.16 -0.40 -13.20
CA THR A 81 6.53 -0.90 -13.13
C THR A 81 7.32 0.05 -12.24
N ILE A 82 8.08 -0.50 -11.29
CA ILE A 82 8.93 0.25 -10.36
C ILE A 82 10.29 -0.43 -10.31
N THR A 83 11.30 0.27 -10.80
CA THR A 83 12.68 -0.23 -10.77
C THR A 83 13.30 -0.03 -9.39
N PRO A 84 14.37 -0.77 -9.04
CA PRO A 84 15.10 -0.54 -7.80
C PRO A 84 15.64 0.90 -7.66
N GLN A 85 15.90 1.59 -8.79
CA GLN A 85 16.40 2.96 -8.81
C GLN A 85 15.32 4.01 -8.49
N GLU A 86 14.05 3.75 -8.83
CA GLU A 86 12.96 4.69 -8.56
C GLU A 86 12.58 4.74 -7.07
N SER A 87 12.84 3.67 -6.30
CA SER A 87 12.50 3.45 -4.86
C SER A 87 11.00 3.56 -4.51
N LYS A 88 10.28 4.52 -5.11
CA LYS A 88 8.85 4.74 -5.02
C LYS A 88 8.32 5.45 -6.27
N LYS A 89 7.07 5.19 -6.62
CA LYS A 89 6.34 5.86 -7.70
C LYS A 89 5.10 6.56 -7.15
N ALA A 90 4.95 7.84 -7.48
CA ALA A 90 3.77 8.62 -7.09
C ALA A 90 2.56 8.23 -7.95
N MET A 91 1.41 8.06 -7.31
CA MET A 91 0.13 7.78 -7.95
C MET A 91 -0.91 8.81 -7.52
N ALA A 92 -1.78 9.16 -8.46
CA ALA A 92 -2.95 9.98 -8.23
C ALA A 92 -4.14 9.38 -8.98
N LYS A 93 -5.26 9.18 -8.29
CA LYS A 93 -6.47 8.65 -8.89
C LYS A 93 -7.67 9.54 -8.60
N GLU A 94 -8.36 9.95 -9.65
CA GLU A 94 -9.58 10.73 -9.55
C GLU A 94 -10.81 9.83 -9.52
N PHE A 95 -11.71 10.10 -8.59
CA PHE A 95 -13.03 9.51 -8.48
C PHE A 95 -14.07 10.62 -8.65
N ARG A 96 -15.11 10.34 -9.41
CA ARG A 96 -16.25 11.24 -9.61
C ARG A 96 -17.47 10.68 -8.92
N THR A 97 -18.27 11.53 -8.29
CA THR A 97 -19.52 11.11 -7.68
C THR A 97 -20.60 10.96 -8.74
N ASN A 98 -21.37 9.88 -8.64
CA ASN A 98 -22.61 9.72 -9.38
C ASN A 98 -23.72 10.39 -8.55
N SER A 99 -23.87 11.71 -8.68
CA SER A 99 -24.76 12.56 -7.87
C SER A 99 -26.27 12.27 -8.00
N VAL A 100 -26.64 11.25 -8.78
CA VAL A 100 -28.02 10.83 -9.00
C VAL A 100 -28.60 10.11 -7.77
N ASN A 101 -27.77 9.47 -6.93
CA ASN A 101 -28.25 8.69 -5.79
C ASN A 101 -28.04 9.43 -4.45
N LYS A 102 -29.15 9.88 -3.84
CA LYS A 102 -29.17 10.58 -2.54
C LYS A 102 -28.57 9.75 -1.40
N GLU A 103 -28.61 8.42 -1.47
CA GLU A 103 -28.00 7.55 -0.46
C GLU A 103 -26.48 7.69 -0.42
N CYS A 104 -25.86 8.04 -1.55
CA CYS A 104 -24.42 8.19 -1.64
C CYS A 104 -23.91 9.43 -0.87
N SER A 105 -24.72 10.49 -0.81
CA SER A 105 -24.42 11.71 -0.05
C SER A 105 -24.61 11.57 1.46
N GLN A 106 -25.32 10.53 1.92
CA GLN A 106 -25.65 10.34 3.34
C GLN A 106 -24.67 9.45 4.09
N LYS A 107 -23.81 8.71 3.38
CA LYS A 107 -22.84 7.78 3.97
C LYS A 107 -21.45 7.98 3.35
N PRO A 108 -20.36 7.85 4.14
CA PRO A 108 -19.02 7.78 3.58
C PRO A 108 -18.89 6.60 2.61
N GLN A 109 -18.20 6.84 1.49
CA GLN A 109 -17.89 5.85 0.47
C GLN A 109 -16.51 5.26 0.73
N ARG A 110 -16.42 3.94 0.84
CA ARG A 110 -15.13 3.26 0.99
C ARG A 110 -14.51 3.00 -0.38
N VAL A 111 -13.25 3.40 -0.53
CA VAL A 111 -12.38 3.03 -1.65
C VAL A 111 -11.23 2.19 -1.11
N THR A 112 -11.09 0.97 -1.63
CA THR A 112 -9.96 0.10 -1.33
C THR A 112 -8.98 0.15 -2.50
N VAL A 113 -7.73 0.51 -2.23
CA VAL A 113 -6.62 0.45 -3.18
C VAL A 113 -5.90 -0.88 -2.98
N VAL A 114 -5.72 -1.64 -4.05
CA VAL A 114 -5.09 -2.98 -4.01
C VAL A 114 -3.92 -3.03 -4.99
N ILE A 115 -2.74 -3.45 -4.53
CA ILE A 115 -1.60 -3.77 -5.40
C ILE A 115 -1.53 -5.28 -5.59
N ARG A 116 -1.56 -5.69 -6.86
CA ARG A 116 -1.35 -7.07 -7.27
C ARG A 116 -0.07 -7.22 -8.08
N ASP A 117 0.59 -8.34 -7.90
CA ASP A 117 1.65 -8.79 -8.81
C ASP A 117 1.03 -9.42 -10.08
N ARG A 118 1.85 -9.68 -11.10
CA ARG A 118 1.41 -10.34 -12.35
C ARG A 118 0.79 -11.72 -12.13
N GLY A 119 1.16 -12.41 -11.04
CA GLY A 119 0.56 -13.68 -10.63
C GLY A 119 -0.83 -13.55 -10.00
N GLY A 120 -1.34 -12.33 -9.79
CA GLY A 120 -2.61 -12.06 -9.09
C GLY A 120 -2.47 -11.95 -7.58
N ASP A 121 -1.29 -12.27 -7.03
CA ASP A 121 -0.97 -12.17 -5.60
C ASP A 121 -1.14 -10.73 -5.11
N ILE A 122 -1.89 -10.57 -4.02
CA ILE A 122 -2.03 -9.28 -3.35
C ILE A 122 -0.74 -9.01 -2.58
N LYS A 123 -0.10 -7.87 -2.88
CA LYS A 123 1.11 -7.43 -2.17
C LYS A 123 0.79 -6.49 -1.03
N ASP A 124 -0.19 -5.60 -1.21
CA ASP A 124 -0.60 -4.63 -0.19
C ASP A 124 -1.97 -4.02 -0.53
N SER A 125 -2.66 -3.48 0.48
CA SER A 125 -3.92 -2.76 0.34
C SER A 125 -4.18 -1.80 1.48
N PHE A 126 -4.89 -0.72 1.22
CA PHE A 126 -5.45 0.14 2.27
C PHE A 126 -6.82 0.71 1.87
N ASP A 127 -7.60 1.05 2.88
CA ASP A 127 -8.91 1.67 2.75
C ASP A 127 -8.80 3.20 2.91
N ILE A 128 -9.59 3.92 2.12
CA ILE A 128 -9.89 5.34 2.30
C ILE A 128 -11.40 5.50 2.39
N LEU A 129 -11.86 6.32 3.34
CA LEU A 129 -13.24 6.77 3.40
C LEU A 129 -13.36 8.14 2.71
N LEU A 130 -14.35 8.28 1.83
CA LEU A 130 -14.66 9.51 1.12
C LEU A 130 -16.03 10.00 1.56
N SER A 131 -16.09 11.17 2.17
CA SER A 131 -17.35 11.75 2.64
C SER A 131 -17.81 12.84 1.66
N ILE A 132 -18.99 12.64 1.07
CA ILE A 132 -19.59 13.55 0.10
C ILE A 132 -20.43 14.56 0.87
N ALA A 133 -20.01 15.83 0.90
CA ALA A 133 -20.67 16.92 1.63
C ALA A 133 -21.25 17.99 0.71
#